data_AF-A0A7S3DPZ6-F1
#
_entry.id   AF-A0A7S3DPZ6-F1
#
_cell.length_a   1.000
_cell.length_b   1.000
_cell.length_c   1.000
_cell.angle_alpha   90.00
_cell.angle_beta   90.00
_cell.angle_gamma   90.00
#
_symmetry.space_group_name_H-M   'P 1'
#
loop_
_entity.id
_entity.type
_entity.pdbx_description
1 polymer ?
#
loop_
_entity_poly.entity_id
_entity_poly.type
_entity_poly.pdbx_seq_one_letter_code
_entity_poly.pdbx_strand_id
1 'polypeptide(L)'
;DAEIVSTYSVSTGGMFGPQHGAKKAVQTNPPTNKVELTKVKPTPQANEPNTLDYSTVHQQEFTALIQEMPNLSPRPKQEMIVICGQPSTTCVSLKALHDIPDANVVAFWTCSGITANVQAMVKCEESLRRDLLQSVQGPLVAAKFSGIFIDPEAPREMGQILHKILNSTMDRYNLLGDDFVAIAPTRLDTQSDTSWRGAFMERLRTDMVVYNPVHHITASLVDTNGQSRSMLIDLVSAGDPIFYSRFRLLSEHLQKKLGLGLELQKGDSGVVSYTPDFAPSTLVFNKDYDVEAARAQWWGQRALAQQELLQFELPLLLSPATVGEYVLVNNVAQPFIGEWRPGRVVKQINNETYQVLMMNENPTRKTVVRRYLRRNDTSTSTLTQGQQVLIKLYDKMDQELWRQGYIMENHSHLDGTYRVRIMTLDHDWVMQVSRHDLVPQMEDTLPLEAHRALTSAKLKATLQHGLSRLNVTSPSVDIIDDSAHLGSVLTAAWPRGHLVLTWDGRTHVDLNLFLLDIDEPRKTVGKSFRRSFQENLGLVMMGWDWMPRGIGRVVNLPTPPSLPDPLWFGTFRPADDDATMKDSSSKTVLTSSSVTISKEGDIPGVANDVAHLPASSRS
;
A
#
# COMPACT_ATOMS: atom_id res chain seq x y z
N ASP A 1 12.01 -41.20 13.46
CA ASP A 1 11.39 -39.90 13.77
C ASP A 1 12.45 -38.90 14.19
N ALA A 2 12.95 -38.11 13.24
CA ALA A 2 13.86 -37.00 13.50
C ALA A 2 13.20 -35.75 12.91
N GLU A 3 12.71 -34.89 13.80
CA GLU A 3 11.99 -33.67 13.48
C GLU A 3 13.02 -32.63 13.01
N ILE A 4 13.03 -32.35 11.70
CA ILE A 4 13.86 -31.28 11.14
C ILE A 4 13.12 -29.96 11.36
N VAL A 5 13.48 -29.25 12.42
CA VAL A 5 13.03 -27.88 12.67
C VAL A 5 13.86 -26.93 11.80
N SER A 6 13.23 -26.35 10.79
CA SER A 6 13.77 -25.22 10.03
C SER A 6 13.46 -23.93 10.79
N THR A 7 14.50 -23.26 11.30
CA THR A 7 14.40 -21.87 11.76
C THR A 7 14.83 -20.95 10.62
N TYR A 8 13.95 -20.03 10.22
CA TYR A 8 14.31 -18.92 9.35
C TYR A 8 14.13 -17.60 10.11
N SER A 9 15.14 -16.74 10.01
CA SER A 9 15.12 -15.38 10.53
C SER A 9 14.73 -14.44 9.39
N VAL A 10 13.59 -13.76 9.51
CA VAL A 10 13.23 -12.68 8.60
C VAL A 10 13.92 -11.41 9.10
N SER A 11 15.09 -11.09 8.55
CA SER A 11 15.67 -9.76 8.74
C SER A 11 15.03 -8.79 7.77
N THR A 12 14.24 -7.84 8.25
CA THR A 12 13.87 -6.65 7.47
C THR A 12 15.08 -5.72 7.41
N GLY A 13 16.07 -6.08 6.61
CA GLY A 13 17.11 -5.14 6.22
C GLY A 13 16.45 -4.02 5.43
N GLY A 14 16.48 -2.80 5.97
CA GLY A 14 16.36 -1.60 5.14
C GLY A 14 17.41 -1.63 4.01
N MET A 15 17.35 -0.63 3.13
CA MET A 15 18.12 -0.40 1.88
C MET A 15 19.58 -0.89 1.73
N PHE A 16 20.24 -1.36 2.78
CA PHE A 16 21.59 -1.91 2.78
C PHE A 16 21.53 -3.34 3.32
N GLY A 17 21.56 -4.33 2.42
CA GLY A 17 21.62 -5.74 2.81
C GLY A 17 22.75 -6.04 3.81
N PRO A 18 22.74 -7.24 4.43
CA PRO A 18 23.56 -7.56 5.61
C PRO A 18 25.08 -7.41 5.42
N GLN A 19 25.58 -7.35 4.18
CA GLN A 19 27.01 -7.21 3.91
C GLN A 19 27.55 -5.77 4.02
N HIS A 20 26.70 -4.74 4.11
CA HIS A 20 27.15 -3.33 4.13
C HIS A 20 27.12 -2.66 5.52
N GLY A 21 26.43 -3.25 6.51
CA GLY A 21 26.36 -2.68 7.87
C GLY A 21 27.69 -2.68 8.62
N ALA A 22 28.54 -3.70 8.41
CA ALA A 22 29.79 -3.84 9.17
C ALA A 22 30.91 -2.85 8.77
N LYS A 23 30.85 -2.25 7.57
CA LYS A 23 31.93 -1.39 7.05
C LYS A 23 31.66 0.11 7.14
N LYS A 24 30.41 0.55 7.33
CA LYS A 24 30.04 1.98 7.29
C LYS A 24 29.88 2.67 8.64
N ALA A 25 29.91 1.95 9.77
CA ALA A 25 29.84 2.54 11.11
C ALA A 25 31.05 3.42 11.50
N VAL A 26 32.07 3.53 10.64
CA VAL A 26 33.32 4.27 10.93
C VAL A 26 33.42 5.59 10.15
N GLN A 27 32.53 5.89 9.20
CA GLN A 27 32.85 6.89 8.16
C GLN A 27 31.81 7.99 7.90
N THR A 28 30.90 8.25 8.83
CA THR A 28 29.93 9.36 8.70
C THR A 28 29.98 10.28 9.91
N ASN A 29 31.03 11.09 10.00
CA ASN A 29 31.02 12.37 10.72
C ASN A 29 31.53 13.47 9.75
N PRO A 30 30.90 14.66 9.69
CA PRO A 30 31.40 15.78 8.90
C PRO A 30 32.75 16.31 9.47
N PRO A 31 33.58 17.00 8.68
CA PRO A 31 34.94 17.34 9.07
C PRO A 31 34.93 18.48 10.10
N THR A 32 35.08 18.15 11.38
CA THR A 32 35.50 19.11 12.42
C THR A 32 37.00 18.98 12.67
N ASN A 33 37.65 20.14 12.83
CA ASN A 33 39.08 20.36 12.99
C ASN A 33 39.80 19.31 13.86
N LYS A 34 40.96 18.87 13.38
CA LYS A 34 41.89 17.96 14.07
C LYS A 34 42.26 18.51 15.45
N VAL A 35 41.77 17.87 16.50
CA VAL A 35 42.35 17.93 17.83
C VAL A 35 43.10 16.60 18.03
N GLU A 36 44.42 16.68 18.23
CA GLU A 36 45.24 15.52 18.58
C GLU A 36 44.83 14.99 19.96
N LEU A 37 44.32 13.75 19.99
CA LEU A 37 44.08 13.01 21.22
C LEU A 37 45.37 12.31 21.67
N THR A 38 45.96 12.84 22.74
CA THR A 38 47.06 12.23 23.49
C THR A 38 46.60 10.89 24.07
N LYS A 39 47.35 9.82 23.79
CA LYS A 39 47.08 8.46 24.31
C LYS A 39 47.20 8.44 25.85
N VAL A 40 46.07 8.25 26.53
CA VAL A 40 46.03 7.96 27.97
C VAL A 40 46.22 6.46 28.18
N LYS A 41 47.19 6.09 29.02
CA LYS A 41 47.45 4.71 29.47
C LYS A 41 46.28 4.20 30.32
N PRO A 42 45.88 2.92 30.18
CA PRO A 42 44.84 2.35 31.03
C PRO A 42 45.36 2.15 32.46
N THR A 43 44.62 2.68 33.44
CA THR A 43 44.81 2.43 34.87
C THR A 43 44.04 1.16 35.29
N PRO A 44 44.53 0.35 36.26
CA PRO A 44 43.99 -0.97 36.55
C PRO A 44 42.62 -0.95 37.24
N GLN A 45 41.90 -2.05 37.01
CA GLN A 45 40.59 -2.46 37.54
C GLN A 45 40.26 -1.95 38.94
N ALA A 46 39.11 -1.28 39.05
CA ALA A 46 38.42 -1.01 40.30
C ALA A 46 37.09 -1.78 40.32
N ASN A 47 36.95 -2.59 41.37
CA ASN A 47 35.77 -3.11 42.08
C ASN A 47 34.42 -3.24 41.36
N GLU A 48 33.79 -4.41 41.55
CA GLU A 48 32.44 -4.74 41.12
C GLU A 48 31.44 -3.60 41.36
N PRO A 49 30.69 -3.17 40.34
CA PRO A 49 29.69 -2.13 40.50
C PRO A 49 28.53 -2.66 41.34
N ASN A 50 28.20 -1.94 42.41
CA ASN A 50 26.92 -2.05 43.10
C ASN A 50 25.81 -2.17 42.05
N THR A 51 25.02 -3.24 42.12
CA THR A 51 23.84 -3.45 41.27
C THR A 51 22.84 -2.35 41.55
N LEU A 52 22.99 -1.24 40.83
CA LEU A 52 22.04 -0.14 40.81
C LEU A 52 20.71 -0.73 40.33
N ASP A 53 19.67 -0.60 41.16
CA ASP A 53 18.33 -1.10 40.84
C ASP A 53 17.83 -0.43 39.55
N TYR A 54 17.84 -1.19 38.46
CA TYR A 54 17.45 -0.77 37.11
C TYR A 54 16.07 -0.11 37.09
N SER A 55 15.17 -0.49 38.01
CA SER A 55 13.84 0.09 38.13
C SER A 55 13.86 1.58 38.52
N THR A 56 14.83 1.99 39.34
CA THR A 56 14.93 3.36 39.86
C THR A 56 15.43 4.33 38.79
N VAL A 57 16.38 3.88 37.96
CA VAL A 57 16.95 4.68 36.85
C VAL A 57 15.86 4.98 35.82
N HIS A 58 15.09 3.97 35.40
CA HIS A 58 13.98 4.17 34.47
C HIS A 58 12.88 5.08 35.02
N GLN A 59 12.65 5.05 36.34
CA GLN A 59 11.67 5.92 36.96
C GLN A 59 12.10 7.40 36.92
N GLN A 60 13.39 7.70 37.12
CA GLN A 60 13.92 9.05 37.05
C GLN A 60 13.90 9.61 35.62
N GLU A 61 14.33 8.81 34.65
CA GLU A 61 14.28 9.17 33.22
C GLU A 61 12.85 9.51 32.80
N PHE A 62 11.91 8.66 33.18
CA PHE A 62 10.51 8.81 32.87
C PHE A 62 9.88 10.03 33.56
N THR A 63 10.22 10.26 34.83
CA THR A 63 9.77 11.45 35.57
C THR A 63 10.25 12.71 34.88
N ALA A 64 11.53 12.76 34.50
CA ALA A 64 12.10 13.92 33.85
C ALA A 64 11.54 14.13 32.43
N LEU A 65 11.27 13.05 31.69
CA LEU A 65 10.55 13.11 30.42
C LEU A 65 9.20 13.80 30.60
N ILE A 66 8.37 13.31 31.53
CA ILE A 66 7.03 13.85 31.79
C ILE A 66 7.08 15.31 32.22
N GLN A 67 8.06 15.70 33.06
CA GLN A 67 8.21 17.07 33.52
C GLN A 67 8.52 18.07 32.38
N GLU A 68 9.12 17.61 31.28
CA GLU A 68 9.39 18.45 30.11
C GLU A 68 8.24 18.47 29.09
N MET A 69 7.27 17.56 29.19
CA MET A 69 6.15 17.43 28.26
C MET A 69 5.18 18.63 28.22
N PRO A 70 4.97 19.41 29.30
CA PRO A 70 4.20 20.65 29.20
C PRO A 70 4.70 21.59 28.11
N ASN A 71 6.00 21.55 27.78
CA ASN A 71 6.59 22.37 26.73
C ASN A 71 6.13 21.97 25.31
N LEU A 72 5.51 20.80 25.15
CA LEU A 72 4.91 20.38 23.88
C LEU A 72 3.50 20.96 23.68
N SER A 73 2.78 21.25 24.77
CA SER A 73 1.43 21.78 24.65
C SER A 73 1.48 23.29 24.31
N PRO A 74 0.64 23.77 23.38
CA PRO A 74 0.55 25.18 23.07
C PRO A 74 -0.04 26.03 24.20
N ARG A 75 -0.69 25.42 25.19
CA ARG A 75 -1.41 26.16 26.25
C ARG A 75 -0.52 26.37 27.49
N PRO A 76 -0.53 27.58 28.08
CA PRO A 76 0.22 27.86 29.30
C PRO A 76 -0.42 27.24 30.54
N LYS A 77 -1.76 27.11 30.58
CA LYS A 77 -2.49 26.37 31.63
C LYS A 77 -2.96 25.05 31.05
N GLN A 78 -2.64 23.97 31.75
CA GLN A 78 -2.83 22.62 31.22
C GLN A 78 -3.74 21.84 32.15
N GLU A 79 -4.84 21.37 31.59
CA GLU A 79 -5.75 20.42 32.22
C GLU A 79 -5.37 19.04 31.72
N MET A 80 -4.84 18.20 32.59
CA MET A 80 -4.28 16.91 32.22
C MET A 80 -5.05 15.77 32.88
N ILE A 81 -5.34 14.74 32.09
CA ILE A 81 -5.80 13.46 32.64
C ILE A 81 -4.66 12.46 32.69
N VAL A 82 -4.62 11.67 33.76
CA VAL A 82 -3.66 10.59 33.94
C VAL A 82 -4.43 9.29 34.15
N ILE A 83 -4.24 8.34 33.25
CA ILE A 83 -4.77 7.00 33.39
C ILE A 83 -3.73 6.15 34.11
N CYS A 84 -4.02 5.81 35.35
CA CYS A 84 -3.15 5.03 36.22
C CYS A 84 -3.54 3.54 36.21
N GLY A 85 -2.62 2.69 36.68
CA GLY A 85 -2.88 1.27 36.95
C GLY A 85 -3.85 1.05 38.12
N GLN A 86 -3.69 -0.07 38.82
CA GLN A 86 -4.48 -0.33 40.02
C GLN A 86 -4.10 0.66 41.15
N PRO A 87 -5.02 1.03 42.06
CA PRO A 87 -4.71 1.90 43.21
C PRO A 87 -3.59 1.39 44.12
N SER A 88 -3.29 0.09 44.06
CA SER A 88 -2.19 -0.56 44.78
C SER A 88 -0.82 -0.33 44.15
N THR A 89 -0.74 0.07 42.87
CA THR A 89 0.52 0.32 42.17
C THR A 89 0.87 1.81 42.18
N THR A 90 2.16 2.13 42.07
CA THR A 90 2.60 3.52 42.02
C THR A 90 2.34 4.08 40.63
N CYS A 91 1.47 5.09 40.51
CA CYS A 91 1.28 5.81 39.26
C CYS A 91 2.42 6.82 39.06
N VAL A 92 3.43 6.43 38.30
CA VAL A 92 4.65 7.23 38.12
C VAL A 92 4.34 8.52 37.37
N SER A 93 3.41 8.46 36.40
CA SER A 93 2.98 9.61 35.61
C SER A 93 2.33 10.68 36.48
N LEU A 94 1.47 10.27 37.43
CA LEU A 94 0.82 11.19 38.37
C LEU A 94 1.85 11.89 39.26
N LYS A 95 2.81 11.13 39.80
CA LYS A 95 3.87 11.69 40.65
C LYS A 95 4.70 12.73 39.88
N ALA A 96 5.05 12.44 38.63
CA ALA A 96 5.84 13.33 37.80
C ALA A 96 5.09 14.61 37.40
N LEU A 97 3.78 14.51 37.14
CA LEU A 97 2.94 15.64 36.75
C LEU A 97 2.57 16.57 37.90
N HIS A 98 2.51 16.07 39.14
CA HIS A 98 2.19 16.88 40.31
C HIS A 98 3.25 17.97 40.60
N ASP A 99 4.48 17.78 40.12
CA ASP A 99 5.59 18.73 40.31
C ASP A 99 5.57 19.88 39.28
N ILE A 100 4.62 19.87 38.34
CA ILE A 100 4.56 20.85 37.25
C ILE A 100 3.73 22.05 37.71
N PRO A 101 4.31 23.26 37.78
CA PRO A 101 3.57 24.46 38.17
C PRO A 101 2.45 24.74 37.17
N ASP A 102 1.30 25.19 37.67
CA ASP A 102 0.13 25.59 36.87
C ASP A 102 -0.56 24.48 36.06
N ALA A 103 -0.18 23.21 36.26
CA ALA A 103 -0.90 22.06 35.71
C ALA A 103 -1.99 21.60 36.69
N ASN A 104 -3.23 21.47 36.21
CA ASN A 104 -4.29 20.79 36.94
C ASN A 104 -4.34 19.33 36.48
N VAL A 105 -4.02 18.42 37.38
CA VAL A 105 -3.82 17.01 37.06
C VAL A 105 -4.92 16.18 37.71
N VAL A 106 -5.72 15.50 36.88
CA VAL A 106 -6.78 14.61 37.33
C VAL A 106 -6.40 13.16 37.05
N ALA A 107 -6.26 12.37 38.11
CA ALA A 107 -5.92 10.96 38.00
C ALA A 107 -7.16 10.07 38.00
N PHE A 108 -7.21 9.14 37.05
CA PHE A 108 -8.21 8.09 36.97
C PHE A 108 -7.55 6.72 37.13
N TRP A 109 -7.92 6.02 38.17
CA TRP A 109 -7.38 4.71 38.49
C TRP A 109 -8.16 3.60 37.79
N THR A 110 -7.46 2.52 37.46
CA THR A 110 -8.06 1.32 36.88
C THR A 110 -9.07 0.71 37.84
N CYS A 111 -10.30 0.46 37.38
CA CYS A 111 -11.32 -0.17 38.20
C CYS A 111 -10.95 -1.62 38.57
N SER A 112 -11.32 -2.05 39.77
CA SER A 112 -11.07 -3.43 40.23
C SER A 112 -11.86 -4.45 39.40
N GLY A 113 -11.19 -5.50 38.93
CA GLY A 113 -11.82 -6.64 38.27
C GLY A 113 -12.16 -6.47 36.78
N ILE A 114 -11.66 -5.41 36.12
CA ILE A 114 -11.94 -5.18 34.68
C ILE A 114 -11.40 -6.28 33.77
N THR A 115 -10.35 -6.98 34.17
CA THR A 115 -9.77 -8.11 33.41
C THR A 115 -10.59 -9.39 33.52
N ALA A 116 -11.47 -9.50 34.52
CA ALA A 116 -12.18 -10.74 34.83
C ALA A 116 -13.62 -10.76 34.30
N ASN A 117 -14.25 -9.61 34.07
CA ASN A 117 -15.67 -9.54 33.75
C ASN A 117 -16.04 -8.33 32.87
N VAL A 118 -16.73 -8.60 31.74
CA VAL A 118 -17.27 -7.58 30.83
C VAL A 118 -18.21 -6.60 31.54
N GLN A 119 -19.01 -7.05 32.51
CA GLN A 119 -19.90 -6.18 33.29
C GLN A 119 -19.12 -5.20 34.17
N ALA A 120 -17.91 -5.59 34.63
CA ALA A 120 -17.02 -4.69 35.35
C ALA A 120 -16.46 -3.60 34.42
N MET A 121 -16.15 -3.95 33.16
CA MET A 121 -15.75 -2.95 32.16
C MET A 121 -16.86 -1.94 31.87
N VAL A 122 -18.12 -2.38 31.71
CA VAL A 122 -19.26 -1.48 31.47
C VAL A 122 -19.47 -0.53 32.65
N LYS A 123 -19.46 -1.04 33.89
CA LYS A 123 -19.57 -0.20 35.09
C LYS A 123 -18.40 0.79 35.21
N CYS A 124 -17.19 0.33 34.86
CA CYS A 124 -16.00 1.18 34.86
C CYS A 124 -16.10 2.29 33.80
N GLU A 125 -16.59 1.96 32.60
CA GLU A 125 -16.86 2.93 31.54
C GLU A 125 -17.85 4.01 31.97
N GLU A 126 -18.98 3.61 32.57
CA GLU A 126 -20.00 4.55 33.07
C GLU A 126 -19.47 5.45 34.19
N SER A 127 -18.68 4.89 35.12
CA SER A 127 -18.05 5.67 36.18
C SER A 127 -17.02 6.64 35.61
N LEU A 128 -16.06 6.14 34.83
CA LEU A 128 -14.99 6.94 34.25
C LEU A 128 -15.55 8.08 33.40
N ARG A 129 -16.57 7.81 32.56
CA ARG A 129 -17.21 8.83 31.73
C ARG A 129 -17.83 9.94 32.58
N ARG A 130 -18.55 9.59 33.64
CA ARG A 130 -19.17 10.55 34.57
C ARG A 130 -18.11 11.38 35.29
N ASP A 131 -17.05 10.74 35.78
CA ASP A 131 -15.99 11.41 36.53
C ASP A 131 -15.19 12.36 35.62
N LEU A 132 -14.92 11.96 34.37
CA LEU A 132 -14.33 12.80 33.33
C LEU A 132 -15.18 14.04 33.05
N LEU A 133 -16.49 13.86 32.83
CA LEU A 133 -17.41 14.97 32.56
C LEU A 133 -17.57 15.91 33.75
N GLN A 134 -17.58 15.38 34.98
CA GLN A 134 -17.66 16.19 36.19
C GLN A 134 -16.39 17.01 36.39
N SER A 135 -15.22 16.47 36.02
CA SER A 135 -13.93 17.15 36.16
C SER A 135 -13.82 18.40 35.29
N VAL A 136 -14.47 18.43 34.11
CA VAL A 136 -14.48 19.60 33.21
C VAL A 136 -15.60 20.61 33.52
N GLN A 137 -16.56 20.27 34.39
CA GLN A 137 -17.70 21.12 34.77
C GLN A 137 -17.42 22.03 35.98
N GLY A 138 -16.17 22.13 36.43
CA GLY A 138 -15.79 22.93 37.59
C GLY A 138 -16.10 24.43 37.45
N PRO A 139 -16.23 25.17 38.59
CA PRO A 139 -16.57 26.60 38.62
C PRO A 139 -15.52 27.53 38.00
N LEU A 140 -14.33 27.00 37.69
CA LEU A 140 -13.26 27.69 36.99
C LEU A 140 -13.37 27.32 35.50
N VAL A 141 -14.10 28.13 34.72
CA VAL A 141 -14.14 28.18 33.24
C VAL A 141 -13.95 26.82 32.55
N ALA A 142 -15.05 26.11 32.24
CA ALA A 142 -15.17 24.96 31.32
C ALA A 142 -13.84 24.45 30.70
N ALA A 143 -12.99 23.88 31.54
CA ALA A 143 -11.62 23.64 31.19
C ALA A 143 -11.53 22.26 30.54
N LYS A 144 -11.46 22.23 29.20
CA LYS A 144 -11.26 20.98 28.46
C LYS A 144 -9.82 20.50 28.64
N PHE A 145 -9.62 19.19 28.65
CA PHE A 145 -8.32 18.57 28.78
C PHE A 145 -7.43 18.87 27.57
N SER A 146 -6.21 19.30 27.84
CA SER A 146 -5.14 19.56 26.87
C SER A 146 -4.04 18.50 26.94
N GLY A 147 -4.09 17.59 27.92
CA GLY A 147 -3.11 16.52 28.11
C GLY A 147 -3.77 15.18 28.47
N ILE A 148 -3.31 14.09 27.86
CA ILE A 148 -3.69 12.71 28.20
C ILE A 148 -2.41 11.91 28.46
N PHE A 149 -2.26 11.34 29.65
CA PHE A 149 -1.11 10.51 30.01
C PHE A 149 -1.57 9.10 30.34
N ILE A 150 -1.05 8.09 29.65
CA ILE A 150 -1.30 6.68 29.93
C ILE A 150 -0.09 6.10 30.66
N ASP A 151 -0.27 5.79 31.94
CA ASP A 151 0.82 5.26 32.75
C ASP A 151 1.29 3.88 32.26
N PRO A 152 2.60 3.52 32.42
CA PRO A 152 3.09 2.19 32.08
C PRO A 152 2.38 1.05 32.80
N GLU A 153 1.78 1.31 33.97
CA GLU A 153 1.05 0.30 34.74
C GLU A 153 -0.46 0.24 34.40
N ALA A 154 -0.95 1.12 33.51
CA ALA A 154 -2.34 1.06 33.03
C ALA A 154 -2.55 -0.20 32.16
N PRO A 155 -3.57 -1.03 32.43
CA PRO A 155 -3.84 -2.22 31.63
C PRO A 155 -4.57 -1.87 30.34
N ARG A 156 -4.51 -2.80 29.37
CA ARG A 156 -5.14 -2.67 28.05
C ARG A 156 -6.63 -2.38 28.14
N GLU A 157 -7.35 -3.01 29.05
CA GLU A 157 -8.80 -2.86 29.23
C GLU A 157 -9.17 -1.42 29.58
N MET A 158 -8.33 -0.73 30.36
CA MET A 158 -8.54 0.68 30.70
C MET A 158 -8.33 1.57 29.46
N GLY A 159 -7.33 1.26 28.63
CA GLY A 159 -7.13 1.91 27.34
C GLY A 159 -8.33 1.72 26.38
N GLN A 160 -8.95 0.54 26.36
CA GLN A 160 -10.15 0.26 25.56
C GLN A 160 -11.36 1.07 26.04
N ILE A 161 -11.54 1.19 27.36
CA ILE A 161 -12.61 2.00 27.95
C ILE A 161 -12.40 3.47 27.59
N LEU A 162 -11.20 4.01 27.80
CA LEU A 162 -10.89 5.39 27.44
C LEU A 162 -11.11 5.64 25.95
N HIS A 163 -10.64 4.73 25.09
CA HIS A 163 -10.86 4.82 23.65
C HIS A 163 -12.35 4.90 23.31
N LYS A 164 -13.19 4.05 23.91
CA LYS A 164 -14.64 4.04 23.65
C LYS A 164 -15.30 5.34 24.06
N ILE A 165 -14.91 5.92 25.21
CA ILE A 165 -15.40 7.23 25.67
C ILE A 165 -14.98 8.32 24.67
N LEU A 166 -13.71 8.37 24.28
CA LEU A 166 -13.20 9.42 23.38
C LEU A 166 -13.64 9.25 21.91
N ASN A 167 -14.06 8.05 21.51
CA ASN A 167 -14.60 7.80 20.17
C ASN A 167 -15.99 8.45 19.98
N SER A 168 -16.73 8.67 21.07
CA SER A 168 -17.98 9.44 21.05
C SER A 168 -17.70 10.91 20.74
N THR A 169 -18.20 11.40 19.60
CA THR A 169 -17.99 12.80 19.16
C THR A 169 -18.45 13.80 20.22
N MET A 170 -19.57 13.53 20.89
CA MET A 170 -20.11 14.44 21.91
C MET A 170 -19.24 14.46 23.16
N ASP A 171 -18.82 13.30 23.65
CA ASP A 171 -17.95 13.23 24.83
C ASP A 171 -16.58 13.85 24.50
N ARG A 172 -16.01 13.54 23.33
CA ARG A 172 -14.76 14.16 22.86
C ARG A 172 -14.85 15.68 22.81
N TYR A 173 -15.92 16.23 22.23
CA TYR A 173 -16.13 17.67 22.17
C TYR A 173 -16.23 18.32 23.55
N ASN A 174 -16.83 17.63 24.53
CA ASN A 174 -16.95 18.13 25.90
C ASN A 174 -15.66 17.96 26.72
N LEU A 175 -14.86 16.94 26.44
CA LEU A 175 -13.71 16.55 27.25
C LEU A 175 -12.39 17.15 26.74
N LEU A 176 -12.14 17.16 25.43
CA LEU A 176 -10.84 17.52 24.86
C LEU A 176 -10.84 18.91 24.23
N GLY A 177 -9.75 19.65 24.43
CA GLY A 177 -9.46 20.87 23.69
C GLY A 177 -9.24 20.59 22.19
N ASP A 178 -9.32 21.64 21.37
CA ASP A 178 -8.97 21.54 19.94
C ASP A 178 -7.47 21.25 19.74
N ASP A 179 -6.68 21.58 20.75
CA ASP A 179 -5.24 21.38 20.89
C ASP A 179 -4.94 20.55 22.14
N PHE A 180 -4.49 19.30 21.94
CA PHE A 180 -4.12 18.41 23.04
C PHE A 180 -2.92 17.53 22.69
N VAL A 181 -2.26 17.03 23.73
CA VAL A 181 -1.15 16.07 23.60
C VAL A 181 -1.50 14.81 24.39
N ALA A 182 -1.34 13.64 23.77
CA ALA A 182 -1.52 12.33 24.40
C ALA A 182 -0.19 11.56 24.40
N ILE A 183 0.18 10.94 25.52
CA ILE A 183 1.48 10.29 25.71
C ILE A 183 1.28 8.92 26.36
N ALA A 184 1.93 7.90 25.78
CA ALA A 184 1.92 6.52 26.26
C ALA A 184 3.35 5.96 26.22
N PRO A 185 4.11 6.09 27.32
CA PRO A 185 5.36 5.35 27.52
C PRO A 185 5.15 3.84 27.49
N THR A 186 6.14 3.13 26.96
CA THR A 186 6.13 1.69 26.82
C THR A 186 7.50 1.12 27.14
N ARG A 187 7.59 0.15 28.06
CA ARG A 187 8.86 -0.55 28.38
C ARG A 187 9.13 -1.65 27.35
N LEU A 188 10.33 -1.69 26.78
CA LEU A 188 10.74 -2.65 25.74
C LEU A 188 10.99 -4.08 26.27
N ASP A 189 11.18 -4.24 27.58
CA ASP A 189 11.41 -5.53 28.24
C ASP A 189 10.17 -6.43 28.26
N THR A 190 8.97 -5.86 28.07
CA THR A 190 7.68 -6.55 28.10
C THR A 190 7.14 -6.80 26.68
N GLN A 191 7.87 -7.56 25.86
CA GLN A 191 7.58 -7.79 24.43
C GLN A 191 6.12 -8.15 24.08
N SER A 192 5.32 -8.72 24.99
CA SER A 192 3.95 -9.15 24.71
C SER A 192 2.87 -8.07 24.86
N ASP A 193 3.12 -6.97 25.60
CA ASP A 193 2.07 -6.03 26.01
C ASP A 193 2.27 -4.58 25.51
N THR A 194 3.33 -4.34 24.74
CA THR A 194 3.68 -3.03 24.17
C THR A 194 2.79 -2.59 23.01
N SER A 195 2.19 -3.54 22.29
CA SER A 195 1.50 -3.27 21.02
C SER A 195 0.22 -2.43 21.16
N TRP A 196 -0.47 -2.52 22.30
CA TRP A 196 -1.79 -1.89 22.41
C TRP A 196 -1.72 -0.37 22.63
N ARG A 197 -0.66 0.15 23.27
CA ARG A 197 -0.46 1.59 23.49
C ARG A 197 -0.23 2.33 22.18
N GLY A 198 0.70 1.83 21.36
CA GLY A 198 0.92 2.35 20.02
C GLY A 198 -0.34 2.23 19.15
N ALA A 199 -1.10 1.13 19.25
CA ALA A 199 -2.38 1.00 18.56
C ALA A 199 -3.43 2.00 19.08
N PHE A 200 -3.50 2.26 20.38
CA PHE A 200 -4.39 3.26 20.97
C PHE A 200 -4.05 4.66 20.46
N MET A 201 -2.75 5.02 20.45
CA MET A 201 -2.28 6.30 19.93
C MET A 201 -2.57 6.46 18.44
N GLU A 202 -2.36 5.42 17.65
CA GLU A 202 -2.72 5.44 16.24
C GLU A 202 -4.22 5.65 16.05
N ARG A 203 -5.08 5.03 16.88
CA ARG A 203 -6.53 5.24 16.82
C ARG A 203 -6.97 6.61 17.28
N LEU A 204 -6.29 7.24 18.24
CA LEU A 204 -6.53 8.66 18.56
C LEU A 204 -6.34 9.52 17.30
N ARG A 205 -5.27 9.25 16.53
CA ARG A 205 -5.00 9.95 15.26
C ARG A 205 -5.99 9.60 14.16
N THR A 206 -6.33 8.33 13.95
CA THR A 206 -7.15 7.92 12.79
C THR A 206 -8.64 8.02 13.00
N ASP A 207 -9.13 7.82 14.23
CA ASP A 207 -10.56 7.68 14.50
C ASP A 207 -11.12 8.97 15.13
N MET A 208 -10.30 9.74 15.86
CA MET A 208 -10.77 10.87 16.68
C MET A 208 -10.39 12.24 16.12
N VAL A 209 -9.14 12.42 15.70
CA VAL A 209 -8.63 13.66 15.11
C VAL A 209 -8.04 13.36 13.75
N VAL A 210 -8.91 13.19 12.75
CA VAL A 210 -8.50 12.69 11.42
C VAL A 210 -7.69 13.72 10.63
N TYR A 211 -8.00 15.00 10.80
CA TYR A 211 -7.50 16.08 9.97
C TYR A 211 -6.34 16.84 10.60
N ASN A 212 -5.43 17.34 9.75
CA ASN A 212 -4.30 18.15 10.20
C ASN A 212 -4.73 19.49 10.83
N PRO A 213 -3.95 20.01 11.81
CA PRO A 213 -2.68 19.47 12.30
C PRO A 213 -2.86 18.38 13.36
N VAL A 214 -2.41 17.16 13.06
CA VAL A 214 -2.32 16.05 14.02
C VAL A 214 -1.09 15.22 13.67
N HIS A 215 -0.30 14.91 14.68
CA HIS A 215 0.99 14.25 14.54
C HIS A 215 1.05 13.07 15.50
N HIS A 216 1.46 11.91 15.01
CA HIS A 216 1.78 10.74 15.83
C HIS A 216 3.24 10.41 15.64
N ILE A 217 3.98 10.31 16.74
CA ILE A 217 5.37 9.89 16.71
C ILE A 217 5.58 8.73 17.67
N THR A 218 6.46 7.82 17.26
CA THR A 218 7.07 6.83 18.14
C THR A 218 8.55 7.19 18.24
N ALA A 219 9.03 7.43 19.46
CA ALA A 219 10.41 7.76 19.72
C ALA A 219 11.03 6.80 20.75
N SER A 220 12.30 6.46 20.59
CA SER A 220 13.07 5.72 21.58
C SER A 220 13.99 6.68 22.35
N LEU A 221 14.10 6.47 23.66
CA LEU A 221 15.07 7.18 24.47
C LEU A 221 16.47 6.60 24.21
N VAL A 222 17.43 7.41 23.81
CA VAL A 222 18.82 6.99 23.54
C VAL A 222 19.77 7.69 24.50
N ASP A 223 20.84 7.01 24.91
CA ASP A 223 21.90 7.64 25.68
C ASP A 223 22.85 8.48 24.80
N THR A 224 23.82 9.16 25.42
CA THR A 224 24.84 9.95 24.70
C THR A 224 25.70 9.12 23.72
N ASN A 225 25.71 7.79 23.85
CA ASN A 225 26.45 6.88 22.97
C ASN A 225 25.57 6.37 21.81
N GLY A 226 24.32 6.80 21.72
CA GLY A 226 23.36 6.33 20.74
C GLY A 226 22.86 4.90 21.00
N GLN A 227 23.07 4.35 22.21
CA GLN A 227 22.47 3.07 22.56
C GLN A 227 21.01 3.29 22.96
N SER A 228 20.09 2.64 22.25
CA SER A 228 18.67 2.66 22.58
C SER A 228 18.45 2.08 23.97
N ARG A 229 17.80 2.86 24.84
CA ARG A 229 17.33 2.40 26.15
C ARG A 229 16.01 1.65 26.01
N SER A 230 15.62 0.97 27.07
CA SER A 230 14.46 0.09 27.16
C SER A 230 13.10 0.82 27.17
N MET A 231 12.98 2.05 26.65
CA MET A 231 11.73 2.81 26.66
C MET A 231 11.40 3.37 25.28
N LEU A 232 10.19 3.05 24.82
CA LEU A 232 9.51 3.70 23.70
C LEU A 232 8.49 4.70 24.24
N ILE A 233 8.29 5.77 23.49
CA ILE A 233 7.33 6.83 23.80
C ILE A 233 6.47 6.99 22.57
N ASP A 234 5.19 6.64 22.69
CA ASP A 234 4.18 6.97 21.68
C ASP A 234 3.52 8.29 22.08
N LEU A 235 3.49 9.24 21.14
CA LEU A 235 2.97 10.58 21.37
C LEU A 235 2.06 11.01 20.23
N VAL A 236 0.87 11.50 20.56
CA VAL A 236 -0.05 12.15 19.63
C VAL A 236 -0.21 13.60 20.01
N SER A 237 -0.06 14.52 19.06
CA SER A 237 -0.36 15.94 19.24
C SER A 237 -1.41 16.36 18.21
N ALA A 238 -2.49 16.96 18.67
CA ALA A 238 -3.56 17.52 17.85
C ALA A 238 -3.59 19.04 18.02
N GLY A 239 -3.95 19.77 16.95
CA GLY A 239 -4.09 21.23 16.99
C GLY A 239 -2.77 22.02 17.00
N ASP A 240 -1.61 21.36 16.93
CA ASP A 240 -0.29 22.02 17.02
C ASP A 240 0.47 22.05 15.68
N PRO A 241 0.42 23.15 14.92
CA PRO A 241 1.09 23.25 13.62
C PRO A 241 2.62 23.33 13.72
N ILE A 242 3.20 23.58 14.91
CA ILE A 242 4.64 23.67 15.13
C ILE A 242 5.19 22.51 15.98
N PHE A 243 4.42 21.42 16.06
CA PHE A 243 4.73 20.24 16.88
C PHE A 243 6.18 19.75 16.73
N TYR A 244 6.68 19.53 15.51
CA TYR A 244 8.05 19.02 15.31
C TYR A 244 9.13 19.98 15.81
N SER A 245 8.88 21.30 15.78
CA SER A 245 9.81 22.27 16.34
C SER A 245 9.87 22.15 17.87
N ARG A 246 8.72 21.97 18.53
CA ARG A 246 8.65 21.73 19.98
C ARG A 246 9.23 20.37 20.37
N PHE A 247 8.99 19.34 19.58
CA PHE A 247 9.57 18.02 19.78
C PHE A 247 11.10 18.04 19.70
N ARG A 248 11.66 18.79 18.74
CA ARG A 248 13.11 19.02 18.67
C ARG A 248 13.65 19.71 19.92
N LEU A 249 12.99 20.79 20.37
CA LEU A 249 13.37 21.50 21.60
C LEU A 249 13.29 20.59 22.84
N LEU A 250 12.26 19.76 22.93
CA LEU A 250 12.14 18.75 23.98
C LEU A 250 13.35 17.79 23.95
N SER A 251 13.72 17.28 22.78
CA SER A 251 14.90 16.41 22.64
C SER A 251 16.18 17.12 23.06
N GLU A 252 16.37 18.39 22.67
CA GLU A 252 17.54 19.20 23.07
C GLU A 252 17.58 19.44 24.59
N HIS A 253 16.43 19.69 25.21
CA HIS A 253 16.31 19.87 26.66
C HIS A 253 16.61 18.59 27.43
N LEU A 254 16.07 17.44 27.00
CA LEU A 254 16.36 16.15 27.62
C LEU A 254 17.84 15.80 27.48
N GLN A 255 18.44 16.10 26.32
CA GLN A 255 19.86 15.84 26.10
C GLN A 255 20.73 16.70 27.02
N LYS A 256 20.37 17.98 27.18
CA LYS A 256 21.08 18.91 28.05
C LYS A 256 20.92 18.58 29.54
N LYS A 257 19.72 18.21 29.97
CA LYS A 257 19.37 18.01 31.40
C LYS A 257 19.75 16.63 31.91
N LEU A 258 19.62 15.61 31.06
CA LEU A 258 19.75 14.20 31.46
C LEU A 258 20.84 13.44 30.69
N GLY A 259 21.40 14.02 29.64
CA GLY A 259 22.26 13.27 28.70
C GLY A 259 21.47 12.26 27.87
N LEU A 260 20.18 12.48 27.64
CA LEU A 260 19.30 11.57 26.90
C LEU A 260 18.77 12.22 25.62
N GLY A 261 18.94 11.57 24.48
CA GLY A 261 18.32 11.97 23.23
C GLY A 261 16.98 11.28 23.00
N LEU A 262 16.13 11.87 22.17
CA LEU A 262 14.98 11.18 21.58
C LEU A 262 15.32 10.84 20.14
N GLU A 263 15.33 9.55 19.80
CA GLU A 263 15.47 9.08 18.43
C GLU A 263 14.09 8.78 17.85
N LEU A 264 13.74 9.47 16.77
CA LEU A 264 12.47 9.29 16.06
C LEU A 264 12.50 7.95 15.30
N GLN A 265 11.65 7.01 15.70
CA GLN A 265 11.49 5.71 15.04
C GLN A 265 10.43 5.76 13.94
N LYS A 266 9.31 6.45 14.22
CA LYS A 266 8.18 6.60 13.30
C LYS A 266 7.55 7.98 13.47
N GLY A 267 7.13 8.58 12.35
CA GLY A 267 6.33 9.80 12.35
C GLY A 267 5.23 9.72 11.31
N ASP A 268 3.99 9.89 11.76
CA ASP A 268 2.79 9.96 10.93
C ASP A 268 2.08 11.31 11.16
N SER A 269 1.30 11.74 10.18
CA SER A 269 0.46 12.93 10.28
C SER A 269 -0.99 12.60 9.93
N GLY A 270 -1.91 13.51 10.21
CA GLY A 270 -3.31 13.37 9.80
C GLY A 270 -3.52 13.50 8.31
N VAL A 271 -4.77 13.29 7.92
CA VAL A 271 -5.25 13.58 6.58
C VAL A 271 -5.13 15.07 6.34
N VAL A 272 -4.47 15.44 5.24
CA VAL A 272 -4.36 16.84 4.81
C VAL A 272 -5.77 17.32 4.48
N SER A 273 -6.27 18.31 5.23
CA SER A 273 -7.53 18.97 4.93
C SER A 273 -7.46 19.57 3.52
N TYR A 274 -8.43 19.23 2.67
CA TYR A 274 -8.55 19.89 1.38
C TYR A 274 -8.71 21.40 1.63
N THR A 275 -7.70 22.15 1.18
CA THR A 275 -7.73 23.61 1.25
C THR A 275 -8.01 24.08 -0.18
N PRO A 276 -9.23 24.60 -0.47
CA PRO A 276 -9.51 25.17 -1.77
C PRO A 276 -8.48 26.28 -2.05
N ASP A 277 -7.99 26.32 -3.28
CA ASP A 277 -6.97 27.29 -3.73
C ASP A 277 -5.62 27.19 -2.99
N PHE A 278 -5.28 26.04 -2.42
CA PHE A 278 -3.96 25.82 -1.81
C PHE A 278 -2.83 26.02 -2.82
N ALA A 279 -2.13 27.14 -2.69
CA ALA A 279 -0.82 27.37 -3.27
C ALA A 279 0.23 27.09 -2.19
N PRO A 280 1.05 26.01 -2.32
CA PRO A 280 2.11 25.74 -1.37
C PRO A 280 3.01 26.96 -1.20
N SER A 281 3.28 27.38 0.04
CA SER A 281 4.19 28.51 0.33
C SER A 281 5.62 28.22 -0.15
N THR A 282 5.97 26.95 -0.31
CA THR A 282 7.22 26.50 -0.90
C THR A 282 6.91 25.29 -1.77
N LEU A 283 7.08 25.44 -3.07
CA LEU A 283 7.11 24.32 -3.99
C LEU A 283 8.47 23.65 -3.82
N VAL A 284 8.49 22.43 -3.28
CA VAL A 284 9.68 21.60 -3.24
C VAL A 284 9.80 20.92 -4.59
N PHE A 285 10.87 21.21 -5.32
CA PHE A 285 11.17 20.67 -6.62
C PHE A 285 12.17 19.51 -6.50
N ASN A 286 12.31 18.70 -7.55
CA ASN A 286 13.29 17.61 -7.59
C ASN A 286 14.74 18.05 -7.28
N LYS A 287 15.09 19.31 -7.54
CA LYS A 287 16.40 19.89 -7.22
C LYS A 287 16.64 20.12 -5.71
N ASP A 288 15.56 20.17 -4.93
CA ASP A 288 15.64 20.39 -3.48
C ASP A 288 15.85 19.07 -2.72
N TYR A 289 15.77 17.94 -3.42
CA TYR A 289 16.16 16.61 -2.94
C TYR A 289 17.53 16.22 -3.49
N ASP A 290 18.35 15.55 -2.68
CA ASP A 290 19.58 14.89 -3.15
C ASP A 290 19.20 13.65 -3.99
N VAL A 291 19.01 13.89 -5.28
CA VAL A 291 18.72 12.84 -6.26
C VAL A 291 19.95 12.00 -6.59
N GLU A 292 21.17 12.47 -6.31
CA GLU A 292 22.39 11.75 -6.66
C GLU A 292 22.57 10.52 -5.79
N ALA A 293 22.34 10.62 -4.48
CA ALA A 293 22.41 9.48 -3.58
C ALA A 293 21.34 8.42 -3.94
N ALA A 294 20.10 8.85 -4.16
CA ALA A 294 19.01 7.97 -4.57
C ALA A 294 19.29 7.32 -5.95
N ARG A 295 19.83 8.09 -6.90
CA ARG A 295 20.21 7.59 -8.24
C ARG A 295 21.38 6.63 -8.16
N ALA A 296 22.47 6.96 -7.47
CA ALA A 296 23.60 6.05 -7.31
C ALA A 296 23.19 4.74 -6.64
N GLN A 297 22.31 4.82 -5.64
CA GLN A 297 21.71 3.65 -5.02
C GLN A 297 20.88 2.84 -6.02
N TRP A 298 19.99 3.50 -6.77
CA TRP A 298 19.20 2.87 -7.82
C TRP A 298 20.13 2.14 -8.79
N TRP A 299 21.05 2.85 -9.44
CA TRP A 299 21.98 2.27 -10.42
C TRP A 299 22.88 1.16 -9.85
N GLY A 300 23.16 1.16 -8.55
CA GLY A 300 23.93 0.10 -7.87
C GLY A 300 23.15 -1.19 -7.59
N GLN A 301 21.83 -1.19 -7.71
CA GLN A 301 21.01 -2.37 -7.42
C GLN A 301 21.16 -3.43 -8.52
N ARG A 302 21.49 -4.65 -8.10
CA ARG A 302 21.52 -5.83 -8.96
C ARG A 302 20.41 -6.79 -8.53
N ALA A 303 19.61 -7.21 -9.49
CA ALA A 303 18.64 -8.26 -9.26
C ALA A 303 19.38 -9.56 -8.93
N LEU A 304 19.00 -10.19 -7.82
CA LEU A 304 19.66 -11.39 -7.31
C LEU A 304 19.00 -12.66 -7.83
N ALA A 305 17.77 -12.55 -8.31
CA ALA A 305 17.01 -13.62 -8.91
C ALA A 305 16.05 -13.08 -9.96
N GLN A 306 15.50 -13.98 -10.75
CA GLN A 306 14.55 -13.70 -11.82
C GLN A 306 13.34 -14.59 -11.63
N GLN A 307 12.15 -14.04 -11.85
CA GLN A 307 10.91 -14.80 -11.90
C GLN A 307 10.23 -14.56 -13.25
N GLU A 308 9.86 -15.64 -13.94
CA GLU A 308 9.06 -15.60 -15.15
C GLU A 308 7.70 -16.23 -14.87
N LEU A 309 6.63 -15.53 -15.21
CA LEU A 309 5.28 -16.07 -15.25
C LEU A 309 4.91 -16.29 -16.72
N LEU A 310 4.72 -17.54 -17.10
CA LEU A 310 4.37 -17.95 -18.45
C LEU A 310 2.96 -18.55 -18.40
N GLN A 311 2.10 -18.11 -19.32
CA GLN A 311 0.75 -18.63 -19.45
C GLN A 311 0.60 -19.26 -20.83
N PHE A 312 0.14 -20.49 -20.87
CA PHE A 312 -0.02 -21.28 -22.08
C PHE A 312 -1.44 -21.82 -22.19
N GLU A 313 -1.97 -21.85 -23.42
CA GLU A 313 -3.23 -22.50 -23.75
C GLU A 313 -3.01 -23.55 -24.84
N LEU A 314 -3.69 -24.69 -24.71
CA LEU A 314 -3.86 -25.61 -25.81
C LEU A 314 -4.79 -24.94 -26.84
N PRO A 315 -4.40 -24.82 -28.12
CA PRO A 315 -5.27 -24.23 -29.12
C PRO A 315 -6.54 -25.06 -29.22
N LEU A 316 -7.67 -24.44 -28.85
CA LEU A 316 -8.97 -25.08 -28.96
C LEU A 316 -9.28 -25.34 -30.43
N LEU A 317 -9.36 -26.61 -30.83
CA LEU A 317 -9.92 -26.98 -32.12
C LEU A 317 -11.44 -26.81 -32.08
N LEU A 318 -11.87 -25.59 -32.37
CA LEU A 318 -13.27 -25.30 -32.59
C LEU A 318 -13.70 -25.95 -33.91
N SER A 319 -14.82 -26.68 -33.90
CA SER A 319 -15.42 -27.22 -35.12
C SER A 319 -15.59 -26.10 -36.16
N PRO A 320 -15.20 -26.28 -37.43
CA PRO A 320 -15.42 -25.26 -38.46
C PRO A 320 -16.89 -24.83 -38.52
N ALA A 321 -17.16 -23.52 -38.59
CA ALA A 321 -18.52 -23.05 -38.81
C ALA A 321 -18.93 -23.33 -40.27
N THR A 322 -20.15 -23.81 -40.48
CA THR A 322 -20.69 -24.15 -41.79
C THR A 322 -21.29 -22.91 -42.47
N VAL A 323 -21.23 -22.84 -43.79
CA VAL A 323 -21.85 -21.73 -44.54
C VAL A 323 -23.37 -21.80 -44.36
N GLY A 324 -23.99 -20.68 -43.99
CA GLY A 324 -25.40 -20.56 -43.66
C GLY A 324 -25.73 -20.74 -42.17
N GLU A 325 -24.74 -21.12 -41.35
CA GLU A 325 -24.91 -21.33 -39.91
C GLU A 325 -25.17 -20.02 -39.15
N TYR A 326 -26.05 -20.08 -38.16
CA TYR A 326 -26.31 -18.97 -37.24
C TYR A 326 -25.29 -19.01 -36.10
N VAL A 327 -24.60 -17.89 -35.90
CA VAL A 327 -23.50 -17.76 -34.94
C VAL A 327 -23.65 -16.47 -34.16
N LEU A 328 -23.10 -16.45 -32.94
CA LEU A 328 -22.87 -15.23 -32.19
C LEU A 328 -21.45 -14.72 -32.52
N VAL A 329 -21.33 -13.43 -32.77
CA VAL A 329 -20.11 -12.77 -33.21
C VAL A 329 -19.68 -11.77 -32.14
N ASN A 330 -18.48 -11.95 -31.58
CA ASN A 330 -17.92 -10.94 -30.69
C ASN A 330 -17.33 -9.81 -31.52
N ASN A 331 -17.91 -8.61 -31.39
CA ASN A 331 -17.50 -7.44 -32.16
C ASN A 331 -16.32 -6.69 -31.52
N VAL A 332 -15.94 -7.03 -30.29
CA VAL A 332 -14.87 -6.37 -29.53
C VAL A 332 -13.77 -7.40 -29.29
N ALA A 333 -12.52 -7.09 -29.64
CA ALA A 333 -11.37 -7.97 -29.41
C ALA A 333 -10.99 -8.09 -27.92
N GLN A 334 -11.91 -7.77 -26.99
CA GLN A 334 -11.73 -7.90 -25.56
C GLN A 334 -12.41 -9.21 -25.10
N PRO A 335 -11.64 -10.21 -24.65
CA PRO A 335 -12.17 -11.53 -24.33
C PRO A 335 -13.06 -11.57 -23.08
N PHE A 336 -12.96 -10.58 -22.18
CA PHE A 336 -13.63 -10.57 -20.87
C PHE A 336 -14.88 -9.69 -20.78
N ILE A 337 -15.15 -8.86 -21.80
CA ILE A 337 -16.26 -7.89 -21.82
C ILE A 337 -16.93 -7.96 -23.21
N GLY A 338 -16.92 -9.15 -23.81
CA GLY A 338 -17.40 -9.33 -25.17
C GLY A 338 -18.90 -9.09 -25.25
N GLU A 339 -19.34 -8.09 -26.01
CA GLU A 339 -20.69 -8.02 -26.53
C GLU A 339 -20.77 -8.91 -27.77
N TRP A 340 -21.58 -9.96 -27.67
CA TRP A 340 -21.80 -10.91 -28.74
C TRP A 340 -23.09 -10.56 -29.46
N ARG A 341 -23.05 -10.48 -30.78
CA ARG A 341 -24.22 -10.13 -31.61
C ARG A 341 -24.53 -11.25 -32.59
N PRO A 342 -25.81 -11.48 -32.91
CA PRO A 342 -26.20 -12.52 -33.85
C PRO A 342 -25.68 -12.24 -35.27
N GLY A 343 -25.29 -13.31 -35.96
CA GLY A 343 -24.76 -13.27 -37.31
C GLY A 343 -24.98 -14.59 -38.05
N ARG A 344 -24.78 -14.56 -39.36
CA ARG A 344 -24.89 -15.74 -40.23
C ARG A 344 -23.64 -15.90 -41.09
N VAL A 345 -23.03 -17.08 -41.08
CA VAL A 345 -21.83 -17.34 -41.87
C VAL A 345 -22.18 -17.31 -43.36
N VAL A 346 -21.58 -16.40 -44.12
CA VAL A 346 -21.82 -16.24 -45.57
C VAL A 346 -20.80 -17.02 -46.38
N LYS A 347 -19.55 -17.01 -45.94
CA LYS A 347 -18.44 -17.66 -46.66
C LYS A 347 -17.33 -18.03 -45.68
N GLN A 348 -16.83 -19.25 -45.78
CA GLN A 348 -15.56 -19.62 -45.16
C GLN A 348 -14.42 -19.16 -46.07
N ILE A 349 -13.53 -18.31 -45.56
CA ILE A 349 -12.38 -17.80 -46.33
C ILE A 349 -11.21 -18.79 -46.22
N ASN A 350 -10.94 -19.28 -45.01
CA ASN A 350 -9.98 -20.36 -44.72
C ASN A 350 -10.42 -21.09 -43.42
N ASN A 351 -9.57 -21.96 -42.87
CA ASN A 351 -9.89 -22.74 -41.66
C ASN A 351 -10.15 -21.89 -40.41
N GLU A 352 -9.62 -20.66 -40.36
CA GLU A 352 -9.73 -19.79 -39.20
C GLU A 352 -10.56 -18.54 -39.45
N THR A 353 -10.87 -18.18 -40.70
CA THR A 353 -11.45 -16.88 -41.05
C THR A 353 -12.73 -17.04 -41.86
N TYR A 354 -13.75 -16.29 -41.47
CA TYR A 354 -15.10 -16.36 -42.01
C TYR A 354 -15.62 -14.97 -42.36
N GLN A 355 -16.40 -14.87 -43.44
CA GLN A 355 -17.24 -13.72 -43.70
C GLN A 355 -18.62 -13.99 -43.10
N VAL A 356 -19.08 -13.11 -42.20
CA VAL A 356 -20.33 -13.23 -41.46
C VAL A 356 -21.20 -12.02 -41.75
N LEU A 357 -22.49 -12.24 -42.02
CA LEU A 357 -23.52 -11.20 -42.11
C LEU A 357 -24.09 -10.96 -40.72
N MET A 358 -23.85 -9.78 -40.15
CA MET A 358 -24.42 -9.37 -38.87
C MET A 358 -25.94 -9.18 -39.01
N MET A 359 -26.72 -9.66 -38.03
CA MET A 359 -28.20 -9.64 -38.06
C MET A 359 -28.79 -8.43 -37.31
N ASN A 360 -28.14 -7.27 -37.40
CA ASN A 360 -28.62 -6.00 -36.84
C ASN A 360 -29.55 -5.26 -37.81
N GLU A 361 -30.12 -4.11 -37.39
CA GLU A 361 -30.99 -3.26 -38.23
C GLU A 361 -30.42 -2.95 -39.61
N ASN A 362 -29.09 -2.79 -39.69
CA ASN A 362 -28.36 -2.57 -40.93
C ASN A 362 -27.37 -3.74 -41.15
N PRO A 363 -27.78 -4.81 -41.84
CA PRO A 363 -26.95 -5.99 -42.03
C PRO A 363 -25.62 -5.65 -42.70
N THR A 364 -24.52 -5.91 -42.00
CA THR A 364 -23.16 -5.66 -42.48
C THR A 364 -22.38 -6.95 -42.59
N ARG A 365 -21.55 -7.08 -43.63
CA ARG A 365 -20.62 -8.20 -43.75
C ARG A 365 -19.33 -7.88 -43.01
N LYS A 366 -18.89 -8.78 -42.15
CA LYS A 366 -17.61 -8.67 -41.42
C LYS A 366 -16.77 -9.90 -41.64
N THR A 367 -15.46 -9.70 -41.75
CA THR A 367 -14.48 -10.79 -41.75
C THR A 367 -14.05 -11.02 -40.31
N VAL A 368 -14.27 -12.23 -39.81
CA VAL A 368 -14.11 -12.57 -38.39
C VAL A 368 -13.33 -13.87 -38.25
N VAL A 369 -12.43 -13.94 -37.27
CA VAL A 369 -11.68 -15.14 -36.93
C VAL A 369 -12.56 -16.11 -36.12
N ARG A 370 -12.38 -17.43 -36.29
CA ARG A 370 -13.19 -18.51 -35.69
C ARG A 370 -13.36 -18.37 -34.19
N ARG A 371 -12.32 -17.91 -33.49
CA ARG A 371 -12.33 -17.70 -32.02
C ARG A 371 -13.31 -16.63 -31.56
N TYR A 372 -13.72 -15.71 -32.45
CA TYR A 372 -14.74 -14.69 -32.20
C TYR A 372 -16.13 -15.09 -32.68
N LEU A 373 -16.29 -16.33 -33.14
CA LEU A 373 -17.58 -16.92 -33.46
C LEU A 373 -17.95 -17.91 -32.36
N ARG A 374 -19.22 -17.94 -32.00
CA ARG A 374 -19.82 -18.98 -31.17
C ARG A 374 -21.01 -19.57 -31.89
N ARG A 375 -21.11 -20.89 -31.95
CA ARG A 375 -22.36 -21.53 -32.39
C ARG A 375 -23.47 -21.16 -31.42
N ASN A 376 -24.63 -20.79 -31.94
CA ASN A 376 -25.80 -20.61 -31.11
C ASN A 376 -26.36 -21.99 -30.76
N ASP A 377 -25.68 -22.68 -29.85
CA ASP A 377 -26.13 -23.99 -29.40
C ASP A 377 -27.27 -23.83 -28.41
N THR A 378 -28.50 -23.86 -28.94
CA THR A 378 -29.71 -23.90 -28.14
C THR A 378 -30.02 -25.32 -27.64
N SER A 379 -29.03 -26.23 -27.61
CA SER A 379 -29.21 -27.56 -27.04
C SER A 379 -29.81 -27.48 -25.63
N THR A 380 -30.66 -28.44 -25.29
CA THR A 380 -31.28 -28.54 -23.96
C THR A 380 -30.32 -29.14 -22.92
N SER A 381 -29.01 -29.06 -23.14
CA SER A 381 -28.00 -29.54 -22.20
C SER A 381 -28.14 -28.79 -20.87
N THR A 382 -28.15 -29.53 -19.76
CA THR A 382 -28.23 -28.97 -18.42
C THR A 382 -26.97 -28.17 -18.11
N LEU A 383 -27.12 -26.92 -17.69
CA LEU A 383 -26.01 -26.07 -17.26
C LEU A 383 -25.74 -26.30 -15.77
N THR A 384 -24.47 -26.32 -15.36
CA THR A 384 -24.08 -26.54 -13.96
C THR A 384 -23.73 -25.24 -13.25
N GLN A 385 -23.84 -25.23 -11.91
CA GLN A 385 -23.39 -24.09 -11.10
C GLN A 385 -21.89 -23.81 -11.32
N GLY A 386 -21.54 -22.54 -11.47
CA GLY A 386 -20.19 -22.07 -11.80
C GLY A 386 -19.87 -22.11 -13.30
N GLN A 387 -20.71 -22.70 -14.14
CA GLN A 387 -20.48 -22.73 -15.58
C GLN A 387 -20.60 -21.33 -16.18
N GLN A 388 -19.63 -20.98 -17.03
CA GLN A 388 -19.61 -19.75 -17.80
C GLN A 388 -20.57 -19.82 -19.00
N VAL A 389 -21.36 -18.76 -19.17
CA VAL A 389 -22.44 -18.68 -20.17
C VAL A 389 -22.48 -17.32 -20.86
N LEU A 390 -23.06 -17.31 -22.05
CA LEU A 390 -23.56 -16.13 -22.73
C LEU A 390 -25.06 -16.01 -22.44
N ILE A 391 -25.48 -14.81 -22.07
CA ILE A 391 -26.83 -14.48 -21.61
C ILE A 391 -27.46 -13.54 -22.61
N LYS A 392 -28.59 -13.93 -23.18
CA LYS A 392 -29.36 -13.11 -24.11
C LYS A 392 -29.98 -11.93 -23.38
N LEU A 393 -29.75 -10.75 -23.92
CA LEU A 393 -30.27 -9.46 -23.45
C LEU A 393 -30.69 -8.62 -24.66
N TYR A 394 -31.32 -7.49 -24.40
CA TYR A 394 -31.72 -6.53 -25.41
C TYR A 394 -31.10 -5.16 -25.07
N ASP A 395 -30.52 -4.48 -26.06
CA ASP A 395 -30.04 -3.11 -25.86
C ASP A 395 -31.19 -2.09 -25.87
N LYS A 396 -30.85 -0.80 -25.75
CA LYS A 396 -31.82 0.30 -25.77
C LYS A 396 -32.59 0.41 -27.09
N MET A 397 -32.14 -0.25 -28.16
CA MET A 397 -32.78 -0.29 -29.48
C MET A 397 -33.53 -1.61 -29.70
N ASP A 398 -33.75 -2.40 -28.64
CA ASP A 398 -34.37 -3.73 -28.71
C ASP A 398 -33.60 -4.71 -29.61
N GLN A 399 -32.30 -4.48 -29.81
CA GLN A 399 -31.44 -5.38 -30.56
C GLN A 399 -30.91 -6.47 -29.64
N GLU A 400 -30.98 -7.71 -30.13
CA GLU A 400 -30.43 -8.88 -29.45
C GLU A 400 -28.91 -8.73 -29.26
N LEU A 401 -28.48 -8.83 -28.01
CA LEU A 401 -27.08 -8.87 -27.60
C LEU A 401 -26.89 -9.98 -26.57
N TRP A 402 -25.68 -10.52 -26.51
CA TRP A 402 -25.33 -11.59 -25.60
C TRP A 402 -24.14 -11.14 -24.74
N ARG A 403 -24.26 -11.27 -23.42
CA ARG A 403 -23.22 -10.89 -22.44
C ARG A 403 -22.71 -12.08 -21.66
N GLN A 404 -21.46 -11.98 -21.22
CA GLN A 404 -20.83 -13.01 -20.40
C GLN A 404 -21.37 -12.98 -18.96
N GLY A 405 -21.51 -14.17 -18.40
CA GLY A 405 -21.82 -14.37 -16.99
C GLY A 405 -21.56 -15.80 -16.57
N TYR A 406 -21.98 -16.14 -15.36
CA TYR A 406 -21.88 -17.51 -14.85
C TYR A 406 -23.11 -17.91 -14.06
N ILE A 407 -23.40 -19.22 -14.06
CA ILE A 407 -24.53 -19.79 -13.33
C ILE A 407 -24.25 -19.74 -11.83
N MET A 408 -25.09 -19.04 -11.08
CA MET A 408 -25.06 -18.99 -9.62
C MET A 408 -25.85 -20.15 -9.01
N GLU A 409 -27.06 -20.42 -9.52
CA GLU A 409 -27.98 -21.44 -9.03
C GLU A 409 -28.73 -22.06 -10.22
N ASN A 410 -28.94 -23.38 -10.18
CA ASN A 410 -29.69 -24.10 -11.20
C ASN A 410 -31.12 -24.39 -10.71
N HIS A 411 -32.12 -23.71 -11.27
CA HIS A 411 -33.54 -23.94 -11.00
C HIS A 411 -34.22 -24.71 -12.14
N SER A 412 -33.46 -25.36 -13.03
CA SER A 412 -34.00 -26.02 -14.22
C SER A 412 -35.02 -27.11 -13.90
N HIS A 413 -34.91 -27.73 -12.72
CA HIS A 413 -35.85 -28.75 -12.25
C HIS A 413 -37.20 -28.17 -11.78
N LEU A 414 -37.26 -26.88 -11.46
CA LEU A 414 -38.47 -26.22 -10.95
C LEU A 414 -39.22 -25.51 -12.07
N ASP A 415 -38.55 -24.66 -12.83
CA ASP A 415 -39.17 -23.74 -13.78
C ASP A 415 -38.39 -23.58 -15.10
N GLY A 416 -37.32 -24.36 -15.30
CA GLY A 416 -36.48 -24.24 -16.49
C GLY A 416 -35.60 -22.99 -16.51
N THR A 417 -35.45 -22.29 -15.38
CA THR A 417 -34.64 -21.07 -15.27
C THR A 417 -33.34 -21.30 -14.50
N TYR A 418 -32.44 -20.33 -14.62
CA TYR A 418 -31.17 -20.27 -13.93
C TYR A 418 -30.99 -18.90 -13.31
N ARG A 419 -30.41 -18.86 -12.12
CA ARG A 419 -29.93 -17.61 -11.54
C ARG A 419 -28.52 -17.37 -12.04
N VAL A 420 -28.28 -16.25 -12.71
CA VAL A 420 -26.99 -15.95 -13.35
C VAL A 420 -26.46 -14.60 -12.87
N ARG A 421 -25.14 -14.50 -12.71
CA ARG A 421 -24.47 -13.21 -12.49
C ARG A 421 -23.87 -12.75 -13.81
N ILE A 422 -24.25 -11.56 -14.26
CA ILE A 422 -23.71 -10.92 -15.47
C ILE A 422 -22.50 -10.09 -15.07
N MET A 423 -21.41 -10.24 -15.81
CA MET A 423 -20.19 -9.45 -15.62
C MET A 423 -20.26 -8.22 -16.52
N THR A 424 -20.23 -7.02 -15.93
CA THR A 424 -20.06 -5.77 -16.69
C THR A 424 -18.94 -4.93 -16.08
N LEU A 425 -18.39 -3.98 -16.86
CA LEU A 425 -17.33 -3.09 -16.38
C LEU A 425 -17.74 -2.27 -15.17
N ASP A 426 -19.01 -1.85 -15.13
CA ASP A 426 -19.46 -0.85 -14.16
C ASP A 426 -20.13 -1.50 -12.95
N HIS A 427 -20.90 -2.58 -13.16
CA HIS A 427 -21.67 -3.23 -12.10
C HIS A 427 -21.95 -4.72 -12.37
N ASP A 428 -21.81 -5.54 -11.34
CA ASP A 428 -22.32 -6.91 -11.37
C ASP A 428 -23.79 -6.94 -10.94
N TRP A 429 -24.61 -7.69 -11.68
CA TRP A 429 -26.02 -7.86 -11.38
C TRP A 429 -26.42 -9.32 -11.54
N VAL A 430 -27.39 -9.74 -10.73
CA VAL A 430 -27.88 -11.11 -10.68
C VAL A 430 -29.32 -11.12 -11.17
N MET A 431 -29.63 -12.02 -12.09
CA MET A 431 -30.98 -12.15 -12.62
C MET A 431 -31.36 -13.61 -12.87
N GLN A 432 -32.66 -13.86 -13.01
CA GLN A 432 -33.21 -15.16 -13.35
C GLN A 432 -33.47 -15.21 -14.86
N VAL A 433 -32.91 -16.21 -15.54
CA VAL A 433 -32.90 -16.30 -17.01
C VAL A 433 -33.40 -17.67 -17.44
N SER A 434 -34.22 -17.72 -18.49
CA SER A 434 -34.69 -18.97 -19.09
C SER A 434 -33.52 -19.74 -19.73
N ARG A 435 -33.57 -21.08 -19.71
CA ARG A 435 -32.56 -21.91 -20.41
C ARG A 435 -32.37 -21.52 -21.88
N HIS A 436 -33.43 -21.07 -22.56
CA HIS A 436 -33.38 -20.67 -23.98
C HIS A 436 -32.58 -19.39 -24.24
N ASP A 437 -32.38 -18.58 -23.21
CA ASP A 437 -31.63 -17.32 -23.26
C ASP A 437 -30.20 -17.50 -22.74
N LEU A 438 -29.72 -18.75 -22.65
CA LEU A 438 -28.40 -19.11 -22.19
C LEU A 438 -27.71 -20.02 -23.20
N VAL A 439 -26.44 -19.73 -23.49
CA VAL A 439 -25.56 -20.58 -24.29
C VAL A 439 -24.24 -20.76 -23.52
N PRO A 440 -23.65 -21.97 -23.46
CA PRO A 440 -22.30 -22.12 -22.90
C PRO A 440 -21.31 -21.14 -23.54
N GLN A 441 -20.48 -20.45 -22.73
CA GLN A 441 -19.48 -19.51 -23.27
C GLN A 441 -18.42 -20.23 -24.11
N MET A 442 -18.10 -21.46 -23.72
CA MET A 442 -17.19 -22.34 -24.44
C MET A 442 -18.03 -23.34 -25.25
N GLU A 443 -17.73 -23.45 -26.54
CA GLU A 443 -18.30 -24.53 -27.35
C GLU A 443 -17.70 -25.86 -26.92
N ASP A 444 -18.47 -26.94 -27.05
CA ASP A 444 -17.92 -28.28 -27.00
C ASP A 444 -16.85 -28.39 -28.09
N THR A 445 -15.60 -28.53 -27.65
CA THR A 445 -14.51 -28.86 -28.57
C THR A 445 -14.78 -30.22 -29.16
N LEU A 446 -14.36 -30.43 -30.42
CA LEU A 446 -14.37 -31.78 -31.01
C LEU A 446 -13.77 -32.78 -30.01
N PRO A 447 -14.32 -34.01 -29.89
CA PRO A 447 -13.82 -35.00 -28.96
C PRO A 447 -12.30 -35.03 -29.02
N LEU A 448 -11.69 -34.74 -27.87
CA LEU A 448 -10.24 -34.53 -27.70
C LEU A 448 -9.41 -35.76 -28.12
N GLU A 449 -10.07 -36.87 -28.49
CA GLU A 449 -9.47 -38.11 -28.97
C GLU A 449 -8.54 -37.91 -30.17
N ALA A 450 -8.76 -36.90 -31.01
CA ALA A 450 -7.88 -36.61 -32.14
C ALA A 450 -6.64 -35.76 -31.77
N HIS A 451 -6.62 -35.13 -30.60
CA HIS A 451 -5.52 -34.28 -30.13
C HIS A 451 -5.04 -34.73 -28.76
N ARG A 452 -4.06 -35.66 -28.78
CA ARG A 452 -3.18 -36.08 -27.67
C ARG A 452 -3.49 -35.36 -26.34
N ALA A 453 -4.54 -35.80 -25.63
CA ALA A 453 -4.99 -35.19 -24.37
C ALA A 453 -3.79 -34.80 -23.50
N LEU A 454 -3.73 -33.54 -23.08
CA LEU A 454 -2.73 -33.10 -22.12
C LEU A 454 -2.92 -33.95 -20.87
N THR A 455 -1.84 -34.52 -20.35
CA THR A 455 -1.88 -35.34 -19.12
C THR A 455 -0.77 -34.88 -18.20
N SER A 456 -0.96 -35.06 -16.88
CA SER A 456 0.08 -34.80 -15.89
C SER A 456 1.39 -35.52 -16.24
N ALA A 457 1.32 -36.72 -16.82
CA ALA A 457 2.50 -37.46 -17.30
C ALA A 457 3.23 -36.77 -18.46
N LYS A 458 2.50 -36.24 -19.45
CA LYS A 458 3.09 -35.47 -20.57
C LYS A 458 3.66 -34.14 -20.09
N LEU A 459 2.96 -33.44 -19.20
CA LEU A 459 3.43 -32.21 -18.57
C LEU A 459 4.72 -32.47 -17.79
N LYS A 460 4.78 -33.55 -17.00
CA LYS A 460 5.99 -33.97 -16.27
C LYS A 460 7.14 -34.25 -17.23
N ALA A 461 6.93 -35.07 -18.25
CA ALA A 461 7.96 -35.43 -19.22
C ALA A 461 8.49 -34.18 -19.97
N THR A 462 7.59 -33.28 -20.36
CA THR A 462 7.95 -32.02 -21.01
C THR A 462 8.70 -31.10 -20.07
N LEU A 463 8.26 -30.98 -18.81
CA LEU A 463 8.93 -30.20 -17.80
C LEU A 463 10.35 -30.73 -17.55
N GLN A 464 10.52 -32.04 -17.38
CA GLN A 464 11.84 -32.68 -17.23
C GLN A 464 12.74 -32.43 -18.44
N HIS A 465 12.21 -32.53 -19.66
CA HIS A 465 12.95 -32.19 -20.88
C HIS A 465 13.27 -30.69 -20.98
N GLY A 466 12.40 -29.81 -20.49
CA GLY A 466 12.67 -28.38 -20.38
C GLY A 466 13.81 -28.10 -19.40
N LEU A 467 13.75 -28.66 -18.19
CA LEU A 467 14.74 -28.48 -17.15
C LEU A 467 16.13 -29.01 -17.54
N SER A 468 16.20 -30.07 -18.36
CA SER A 468 17.50 -30.54 -18.87
C SER A 468 18.17 -29.52 -19.80
N ARG A 469 17.40 -28.66 -20.49
CA ARG A 469 17.92 -27.53 -21.28
C ARG A 469 18.44 -26.38 -20.43
N LEU A 470 18.06 -26.32 -19.15
CA LEU A 470 18.59 -25.36 -18.18
C LEU A 470 19.94 -25.80 -17.58
N ASN A 471 20.50 -26.95 -18.00
CA ASN A 471 21.66 -27.59 -17.38
C ASN A 471 21.47 -27.85 -15.87
N VAL A 472 20.23 -28.07 -15.43
CA VAL A 472 19.94 -28.39 -14.04
C VAL A 472 20.34 -29.84 -13.78
N THR A 473 21.38 -30.04 -12.98
CA THR A 473 21.79 -31.37 -12.51
C THR A 473 20.83 -31.86 -11.44
N SER A 474 20.14 -32.97 -11.74
CA SER A 474 19.27 -33.69 -10.79
C SER A 474 18.15 -32.84 -10.15
N PRO A 475 17.23 -32.24 -10.93
CA PRO A 475 16.07 -31.57 -10.33
C PRO A 475 15.20 -32.59 -9.59
N SER A 476 14.82 -32.30 -8.35
CA SER A 476 13.74 -33.04 -7.69
C SER A 476 12.43 -32.53 -8.27
N VAL A 477 11.76 -33.36 -9.08
CA VAL A 477 10.46 -33.03 -9.70
C VAL A 477 9.39 -33.83 -8.97
N ASP A 478 8.64 -33.13 -8.12
CA ASP A 478 7.54 -33.69 -7.35
C ASP A 478 6.21 -33.33 -8.01
N ILE A 479 5.36 -34.34 -8.18
CA ILE A 479 3.99 -34.15 -8.67
C ILE A 479 3.07 -34.18 -7.46
N ILE A 480 2.32 -33.10 -7.27
CA ILE A 480 1.18 -33.07 -6.37
C ILE A 480 -0.04 -33.19 -7.27
N ASP A 481 -0.47 -34.44 -7.47
CA ASP A 481 -1.64 -34.76 -8.28
C ASP A 481 -2.87 -34.73 -7.39
N ASP A 482 -3.73 -33.73 -7.58
CA ASP A 482 -5.03 -33.73 -6.92
C ASP A 482 -5.99 -34.57 -7.75
N SER A 483 -5.94 -35.88 -7.54
CA SER A 483 -6.79 -36.85 -8.26
C SER A 483 -8.31 -36.61 -8.15
N ALA A 484 -8.76 -35.67 -7.30
CA ALA A 484 -10.17 -35.27 -7.23
C ALA A 484 -10.60 -34.30 -8.34
N HIS A 485 -9.65 -33.59 -8.97
CA HIS A 485 -9.91 -32.60 -10.00
C HIS A 485 -9.02 -32.90 -11.21
N LEU A 486 -9.53 -32.76 -12.44
CA LEU A 486 -8.81 -33.19 -13.67
C LEU A 486 -7.43 -32.49 -13.88
N GLY A 487 -7.09 -31.49 -13.06
CA GLY A 487 -5.86 -30.71 -13.13
C GLY A 487 -4.73 -31.24 -12.25
N SER A 488 -3.58 -30.58 -12.30
CA SER A 488 -2.43 -30.96 -11.46
C SER A 488 -1.48 -29.80 -11.18
N VAL A 489 -0.73 -29.94 -10.09
CA VAL A 489 0.36 -29.03 -9.71
C VAL A 489 1.67 -29.79 -9.76
N LEU A 490 2.59 -29.31 -10.59
CA LEU A 490 3.93 -29.86 -10.70
C LEU A 490 4.92 -28.87 -10.10
N THR A 491 5.78 -29.36 -9.22
CA THR A 491 6.84 -28.56 -8.63
C THR A 491 8.20 -29.16 -8.99
N ALA A 492 9.16 -28.30 -9.29
CA ALA A 492 10.54 -28.71 -9.47
C ALA A 492 11.43 -27.75 -8.70
N ALA A 493 12.37 -28.28 -7.92
CA ALA A 493 13.33 -27.49 -7.16
C ALA A 493 14.76 -27.95 -7.46
N TRP A 494 15.69 -27.00 -7.44
CA TRP A 494 17.12 -27.24 -7.58
C TRP A 494 17.90 -26.13 -6.84
N PRO A 495 19.21 -26.29 -6.59
CA PRO A 495 19.97 -25.34 -5.76
C PRO A 495 19.93 -23.87 -6.23
N ARG A 496 19.58 -23.64 -7.50
CA ARG A 496 19.59 -22.31 -8.12
C ARG A 496 18.23 -21.89 -8.67
N GLY A 497 17.14 -22.51 -8.24
CA GLY A 497 15.82 -22.15 -8.73
C GLY A 497 14.71 -23.10 -8.32
N HIS A 498 13.50 -22.70 -8.64
CA HIS A 498 12.34 -23.55 -8.53
C HIS A 498 11.35 -23.21 -9.63
N LEU A 499 10.46 -24.13 -9.92
CA LEU A 499 9.39 -23.97 -10.88
C LEU A 499 8.12 -24.56 -10.30
N VAL A 500 7.02 -23.81 -10.44
CA VAL A 500 5.68 -24.28 -10.14
C VAL A 500 4.87 -24.20 -11.42
N LEU A 501 4.27 -25.32 -11.83
CA LEU A 501 3.40 -25.41 -12.98
C LEU A 501 2.02 -25.84 -12.48
N THR A 502 0.99 -25.11 -12.89
CA THR A 502 -0.40 -25.44 -12.60
C THR A 502 -1.14 -25.69 -13.91
N TRP A 503 -1.90 -26.78 -13.97
CA TRP A 503 -2.74 -27.13 -15.10
C TRP A 503 -4.19 -27.30 -14.62
N ASP A 504 -5.13 -26.70 -15.33
CA ASP A 504 -6.57 -26.71 -15.00
C ASP A 504 -7.28 -28.05 -15.29
N GLY A 505 -6.57 -29.01 -15.86
CA GLY A 505 -7.12 -30.30 -16.28
C GLY A 505 -7.72 -30.32 -17.66
N ARG A 506 -7.64 -29.19 -18.37
CA ARG A 506 -8.18 -29.01 -19.71
C ARG A 506 -7.11 -28.42 -20.61
N THR A 507 -7.09 -27.11 -20.77
CA THR A 507 -6.31 -26.45 -21.81
C THR A 507 -5.32 -25.43 -21.27
N HIS A 508 -5.46 -24.98 -20.02
CA HIS A 508 -4.71 -23.85 -19.49
C HIS A 508 -3.57 -24.31 -18.58
N VAL A 509 -2.35 -23.84 -18.87
CA VAL A 509 -1.15 -24.14 -18.10
C VAL A 509 -0.46 -22.84 -17.71
N ASP A 510 -0.36 -22.58 -16.42
CA ASP A 510 0.49 -21.51 -15.88
C ASP A 510 1.80 -22.09 -15.38
N LEU A 511 2.89 -21.34 -15.56
CA LEU A 511 4.22 -21.75 -15.16
C LEU A 511 4.94 -20.56 -14.55
N ASN A 512 5.31 -20.72 -13.28
CA ASN A 512 6.09 -19.78 -12.50
C ASN A 512 7.51 -20.32 -12.33
N LEU A 513 8.46 -19.76 -13.07
CA LEU A 513 9.87 -20.14 -13.07
C LEU A 513 10.70 -19.11 -12.30
N PHE A 514 11.31 -19.53 -11.19
CA PHE A 514 12.25 -18.74 -10.42
C PHE A 514 13.68 -19.24 -10.62
N LEU A 515 14.60 -18.32 -10.90
CA LEU A 515 16.02 -18.57 -11.12
C LEU A 515 16.86 -17.67 -10.21
N LEU A 516 17.71 -18.27 -9.39
CA LEU A 516 18.68 -17.57 -8.55
C LEU A 516 19.94 -17.26 -9.36
N ASP A 517 20.35 -15.98 -9.31
CA ASP A 517 21.54 -15.37 -9.95
C ASP A 517 21.42 -15.19 -11.49
N ILE A 518 21.51 -13.94 -11.95
CA ILE A 518 21.09 -13.45 -13.29
C ILE A 518 22.29 -13.06 -14.16
N ASP A 519 23.47 -13.64 -13.95
CA ASP A 519 24.58 -13.39 -14.87
C ASP A 519 24.12 -13.61 -16.34
N GLU A 520 24.61 -12.74 -17.24
CA GLU A 520 24.19 -12.54 -18.64
C GLU A 520 23.87 -13.79 -19.49
N PRO A 521 24.47 -14.99 -19.28
CA PRO A 521 24.14 -16.17 -20.07
C PRO A 521 22.69 -16.69 -19.92
N ARG A 522 21.80 -16.07 -19.11
CA ARG A 522 20.49 -16.65 -18.75
C ARG A 522 19.26 -16.10 -19.47
N LYS A 523 19.35 -14.96 -20.18
CA LYS A 523 18.28 -14.53 -21.12
C LYS A 523 18.03 -15.58 -22.22
N THR A 524 19.06 -16.31 -22.62
CA THR A 524 18.97 -17.41 -23.59
C THR A 524 18.42 -18.70 -22.98
N VAL A 525 18.64 -18.90 -21.67
CA VAL A 525 18.25 -20.11 -20.92
C VAL A 525 16.73 -20.16 -20.72
N GLY A 526 16.11 -19.08 -20.24
CA GLY A 526 14.64 -18.98 -20.14
C GLY A 526 13.96 -19.13 -21.52
N LYS A 527 14.53 -18.49 -22.55
CA LYS A 527 14.05 -18.61 -23.94
C LYS A 527 14.13 -20.04 -24.48
N SER A 528 15.20 -20.78 -24.17
CA SER A 528 15.40 -22.16 -24.61
C SER A 528 14.45 -23.13 -23.90
N PHE A 529 14.27 -22.96 -22.59
CA PHE A 529 13.28 -23.69 -21.81
C PHE A 529 11.88 -23.49 -22.36
N ARG A 530 11.48 -22.24 -22.57
CA ARG A 530 10.17 -21.86 -23.06
C ARG A 530 9.86 -22.44 -24.45
N ARG A 531 10.83 -22.33 -25.37
CA ARG A 531 10.70 -22.92 -26.72
C ARG A 531 10.52 -24.43 -26.64
N SER A 532 11.38 -25.11 -25.87
CA SER A 532 11.30 -26.56 -25.64
C SER A 532 9.96 -26.98 -25.03
N PHE A 533 9.45 -26.22 -24.06
CA PHE A 533 8.17 -26.50 -23.41
C PHE A 533 7.00 -26.32 -24.37
N GLN A 534 6.99 -25.23 -25.16
CA GLN A 534 5.94 -24.91 -26.11
C GLN A 534 5.87 -25.91 -27.28
N GLU A 535 7.00 -26.24 -27.90
CA GLU A 535 7.08 -27.10 -29.08
C GLU A 535 6.66 -28.55 -28.78
N ASN A 536 6.98 -29.07 -27.58
CA ASN A 536 6.68 -30.46 -27.20
C ASN A 536 5.20 -30.72 -26.95
N LEU A 537 4.45 -29.70 -26.52
CA LEU A 537 3.03 -29.84 -26.17
C LEU A 537 2.09 -29.21 -27.20
N GLY A 538 2.61 -28.48 -28.19
CA GLY A 538 1.79 -27.75 -29.15
C GLY A 538 0.96 -26.63 -28.50
N LEU A 539 1.45 -26.08 -27.38
CA LEU A 539 0.78 -25.01 -26.67
C LEU A 539 1.02 -23.67 -27.36
N VAL A 540 0.08 -22.73 -27.20
CA VAL A 540 0.21 -21.34 -27.58
C VAL A 540 0.46 -20.52 -26.33
N MET A 541 1.47 -19.66 -26.34
CA MET A 541 1.74 -18.77 -25.21
C MET A 541 0.79 -17.57 -25.25
N MET A 542 0.06 -17.38 -24.17
CA MET A 542 -0.93 -16.32 -24.01
C MET A 542 -0.35 -15.11 -23.29
N GLY A 543 0.54 -15.35 -22.33
CA GLY A 543 1.13 -14.33 -21.48
C GLY A 543 2.57 -14.65 -21.10
N TRP A 544 3.38 -13.60 -20.98
CA TRP A 544 4.72 -13.67 -20.43
C TRP A 544 4.97 -12.43 -19.59
N ASP A 545 5.10 -12.62 -18.28
CA ASP A 545 5.56 -11.60 -17.36
C ASP A 545 6.97 -11.94 -16.86
N TRP A 546 7.80 -10.93 -16.73
CA TRP A 546 9.19 -11.04 -16.32
C TRP A 546 9.45 -10.07 -15.18
N MET A 547 9.76 -10.61 -14.00
CA MET A 547 9.98 -9.83 -12.78
C MET A 547 11.38 -10.11 -12.23
N PRO A 548 12.24 -9.10 -12.12
CA PRO A 548 13.47 -9.27 -11.37
C PRO A 548 13.13 -9.36 -9.86
N ARG A 549 13.89 -10.16 -9.12
CA ARG A 549 13.76 -10.36 -7.67
C ARG A 549 15.07 -9.96 -6.99
N GLY A 550 14.97 -9.27 -5.86
CA GLY A 550 16.09 -8.77 -5.07
C GLY A 550 15.86 -8.99 -3.57
N ILE A 551 16.90 -8.72 -2.76
CA ILE A 551 16.79 -8.67 -1.30
C ILE A 551 16.45 -7.22 -0.92
N GLY A 552 15.40 -7.04 -0.11
CA GLY A 552 14.81 -5.73 0.14
C GLY A 552 13.81 -5.37 -0.98
N ARG A 553 12.77 -4.59 -0.66
CA ARG A 553 11.59 -4.34 -1.51
C ARG A 553 11.84 -3.58 -2.83
N VAL A 554 13.06 -3.57 -3.37
CA VAL A 554 13.43 -2.77 -4.56
C VAL A 554 14.26 -3.62 -5.51
N VAL A 555 13.89 -3.60 -6.79
CA VAL A 555 14.62 -4.31 -7.84
C VAL A 555 14.66 -3.47 -9.12
N ASN A 556 15.83 -3.43 -9.75
CA ASN A 556 16.05 -2.73 -11.01
C ASN A 556 16.04 -3.66 -12.23
N LEU A 557 15.50 -3.16 -13.32
CA LEU A 557 15.62 -3.76 -14.65
C LEU A 557 17.04 -3.45 -15.18
N PRO A 558 17.78 -4.44 -15.75
CA PRO A 558 19.15 -4.25 -16.24
C PRO A 558 19.26 -3.26 -17.41
N THR A 559 18.14 -2.94 -18.06
CA THR A 559 18.03 -1.89 -19.07
C THR A 559 16.67 -1.24 -18.90
N PRO A 560 16.58 0.10 -18.77
CA PRO A 560 15.29 0.77 -18.88
C PRO A 560 14.72 0.45 -20.27
N PRO A 561 13.40 0.18 -20.40
CA PRO A 561 12.78 0.22 -21.72
C PRO A 561 13.10 1.58 -22.34
N SER A 562 13.31 1.67 -23.65
CA SER A 562 13.58 2.91 -24.40
C SER A 562 12.37 3.88 -24.42
N LEU A 563 11.58 3.87 -23.35
CA LEU A 563 10.57 4.85 -23.08
C LEU A 563 11.29 6.18 -22.81
N PRO A 564 10.74 7.32 -23.29
CA PRO A 564 11.14 8.61 -22.76
C PRO A 564 11.02 8.56 -21.23
N ASP A 565 11.92 9.26 -20.52
CA ASP A 565 11.99 9.29 -19.05
C ASP A 565 10.60 9.08 -18.44
N PRO A 566 10.42 8.06 -17.58
CA PRO A 566 9.09 7.68 -17.15
C PRO A 566 8.42 8.91 -16.54
N LEU A 567 7.19 9.23 -16.97
CA LEU A 567 6.48 10.52 -16.82
C LEU A 567 6.53 11.16 -15.42
N TRP A 568 6.86 10.39 -14.38
CA TRP A 568 7.18 10.87 -13.03
C TRP A 568 8.47 11.72 -12.92
N PHE A 569 9.35 11.70 -13.94
CA PHE A 569 10.54 12.54 -14.06
C PHE A 569 10.38 13.68 -15.09
N GLY A 570 9.15 13.97 -15.51
CA GLY A 570 8.87 14.96 -16.54
C GLY A 570 9.55 16.31 -16.27
N THR A 571 10.44 16.70 -17.17
CA THR A 571 10.79 18.10 -17.35
C THR A 571 9.56 18.80 -17.93
N PHE A 572 8.91 19.65 -17.14
CA PHE A 572 7.94 20.60 -17.67
C PHE A 572 8.69 21.49 -18.66
N ARG A 573 8.42 21.34 -19.96
CA ARG A 573 8.68 22.42 -20.90
C ARG A 573 7.64 23.51 -20.61
N PRO A 574 8.06 24.77 -20.40
CA PRO A 574 7.12 25.89 -20.40
C PRO A 574 6.33 25.82 -21.71
N ALA A 575 5.01 25.99 -21.62
CA ALA A 575 4.22 26.22 -22.81
C ALA A 575 4.80 27.45 -23.53
N ASP A 576 5.12 27.29 -24.80
CA ASP A 576 5.38 28.43 -25.66
C ASP A 576 4.10 29.29 -25.69
N ASP A 577 4.20 30.47 -25.08
CA ASP A 577 3.23 31.54 -25.20
C ASP A 577 3.22 32.05 -26.65
N ASP A 578 2.49 31.37 -27.53
CA ASP A 578 2.14 31.92 -28.84
C ASP A 578 0.79 31.39 -29.32
N ALA A 579 -0.26 31.77 -28.58
CA ALA A 579 -1.64 31.69 -29.04
C ALA A 579 -2.13 33.08 -29.48
N THR A 580 -1.65 33.55 -30.63
CA THR A 580 -2.35 34.62 -31.37
C THR A 580 -3.72 34.09 -31.81
N MET A 581 -4.77 34.55 -31.12
CA MET A 581 -6.16 34.51 -31.59
C MET A 581 -6.24 35.17 -32.98
N LYS A 582 -6.39 34.35 -34.02
CA LYS A 582 -6.95 34.80 -35.30
C LYS A 582 -8.45 34.60 -35.25
N ASP A 583 -9.14 35.66 -34.88
CA ASP A 583 -10.58 35.78 -35.05
C ASP A 583 -10.87 36.06 -36.53
N SER A 584 -11.75 35.24 -37.13
CA SER A 584 -12.14 35.39 -38.53
C SER A 584 -13.65 35.22 -38.66
N SER A 585 -14.40 36.32 -38.53
CA SER A 585 -15.65 36.51 -39.28
C SER A 585 -16.10 37.97 -39.30
N SER A 586 -15.90 38.61 -40.46
CA SER A 586 -16.84 39.48 -41.19
C SER A 586 -17.77 40.44 -40.41
N LYS A 587 -17.55 41.76 -40.54
CA LYS A 587 -18.38 42.67 -41.36
C LYS A 587 -17.97 44.16 -41.27
N THR A 588 -17.63 44.71 -42.44
CA THR A 588 -17.97 46.05 -42.99
C THR A 588 -17.84 47.34 -42.15
N VAL A 589 -17.00 48.24 -42.69
CA VAL A 589 -17.33 49.62 -43.15
C VAL A 589 -16.95 50.84 -42.26
N LEU A 590 -16.04 51.64 -42.86
CA LEU A 590 -15.83 53.10 -42.87
C LEU A 590 -14.88 53.81 -41.87
N THR A 591 -13.94 54.53 -42.51
CA THR A 591 -13.36 55.85 -42.22
C THR A 591 -12.39 55.98 -41.05
N SER A 592 -11.08 56.14 -41.35
CA SER A 592 -10.30 57.40 -41.32
C SER A 592 -10.24 58.02 -39.92
N SER A 593 -9.08 58.25 -39.32
CA SER A 593 -8.18 59.36 -39.69
C SER A 593 -6.82 59.24 -38.97
N SER A 594 -5.75 59.55 -39.72
CA SER A 594 -4.58 60.40 -39.40
C SER A 594 -3.97 60.39 -37.98
N VAL A 595 -2.69 60.01 -37.84
CA VAL A 595 -1.45 60.84 -37.86
C VAL A 595 -0.90 60.96 -36.42
N THR A 596 0.16 60.25 -36.01
CA THR A 596 1.64 60.43 -36.16
C THR A 596 2.31 61.44 -35.20
N ILE A 597 3.47 60.99 -34.65
CA ILE A 597 4.66 61.71 -34.10
C ILE A 597 4.45 62.31 -32.69
N SER A 598 5.34 62.26 -31.69
CA SER A 598 6.82 62.10 -31.53
C SER A 598 7.07 61.84 -30.03
N LYS A 599 7.95 60.95 -29.56
CA LYS A 599 9.43 60.93 -29.55
C LYS A 599 10.12 61.99 -28.67
N GLU A 600 11.14 61.49 -27.95
CA GLU A 600 12.28 62.16 -27.28
C GLU A 600 12.03 62.81 -25.90
N GLY A 601 12.87 62.64 -24.87
CA GLY A 601 14.19 61.97 -24.79
C GLY A 601 14.76 61.92 -23.37
N ASP A 602 15.68 60.98 -23.16
CA ASP A 602 16.93 60.96 -22.38
C ASP A 602 17.10 61.74 -21.04
N ILE A 603 17.19 60.99 -19.92
CA ILE A 603 18.39 60.62 -19.10
C ILE A 603 19.55 61.68 -19.00
N PRO A 604 20.42 61.76 -17.93
CA PRO A 604 20.46 61.21 -16.55
C PRO A 604 20.81 62.24 -15.44
N GLY A 605 20.71 61.80 -14.17
CA GLY A 605 21.96 61.69 -13.37
C GLY A 605 22.08 62.41 -12.03
N VAL A 606 22.68 61.64 -11.11
CA VAL A 606 23.58 62.02 -10.00
C VAL A 606 22.98 62.10 -8.59
N ALA A 607 23.71 61.39 -7.73
CA ALA A 607 23.52 61.05 -6.33
C ALA A 607 23.66 62.23 -5.35
N ASN A 608 23.13 62.06 -4.14
CA ASN A 608 23.96 62.06 -2.93
C ASN A 608 23.17 61.59 -1.69
N ASP A 609 23.93 60.93 -0.82
CA ASP A 609 23.62 60.53 0.56
C ASP A 609 23.08 61.68 1.43
N VAL A 610 22.38 61.33 2.52
CA VAL A 610 22.75 61.63 3.92
C VAL A 610 21.54 61.49 4.88
N ALA A 611 21.73 60.59 5.85
CA ALA A 611 21.36 60.60 7.28
C ALA A 611 19.92 60.77 7.81
N HIS A 612 19.57 59.80 8.67
CA HIS A 612 19.02 59.90 10.04
C HIS A 612 17.94 60.94 10.39
N LEU A 613 16.78 60.46 10.89
CA LEU A 613 16.35 60.50 12.30
C LEU A 613 14.88 59.97 12.45
N PRO A 614 14.39 59.68 13.68
CA PRO A 614 13.43 58.60 13.95
C PRO A 614 12.02 59.05 14.36
N ALA A 615 11.17 58.03 14.51
CA ALA A 615 10.01 57.85 15.38
C ALA A 615 9.44 59.06 16.17
N SER A 616 8.13 59.30 16.02
CA SER A 616 7.26 59.68 17.14
C SER A 616 5.81 59.22 16.92
N SER A 617 5.38 58.33 17.81
CA SER A 617 4.09 58.24 18.50
C SER A 617 2.84 58.98 17.99
N ARG A 618 1.75 58.19 17.99
CA ARG A 618 0.39 58.48 18.49
C ARG A 618 -0.46 59.55 17.79
N SER A 619 -1.53 59.06 17.16
CA SER A 619 -2.91 59.23 17.65
C SER A 619 -3.69 57.96 17.41
#